data_AF-A0A957THG9-F1
#
_entry.id   AF-A0A957THG9-F1
#
_cell.length_a   1.000
_cell.length_b   1.000
_cell.length_c   1.000
_cell.angle_alpha   90.00
_cell.angle_beta   90.00
_cell.angle_gamma   90.00
#
_symmetry.space_group_name_H-M   'P 1'
#
loop_
_entity.id
_entity.type
_entity.pdbx_description
1 polymer ?
#
loop_
_entity_poly.entity_id
_entity_poly.type
_entity_poly.pdbx_seq_one_letter_code
_entity_poly.pdbx_strand_id
1 'polypeptide(L)'
;MAQTPSGAPGAKRYYGKRGQAFSSLNAVLKKNLRRSANGRKVISNATIVYRSQTYTRMINQLFELGYELRNIHNLKPKHIEALMQHWEQQGLSASTLQNRFSCLKTLCRWLGKTSMLRDPKSYLDDPGCYEREYAAEYDHSWSAQRVNAWEKIEQVGEDDPAVARVLRLQLAFGLRIQEASLLNPERDTVADQYLRVVAGTKGGRPRVVPIETDQQRTVLGEAQDFAQLTKRSMIPSEYDLGQWLRHCRYILARNGITRKEGLVSHGLRHQYANDAYERLTGSASPVRGGLSQVDAERHRRARLEVSSRLGHAREAIAEAYYGKASAVQADPALARQARKQFHAQLRCQQRLLAERIRRRVGERRNGRGPVGEATLALRVRLLNQMVKTLLLRGEPLETPDTLRETHINILLAHWHGSAGITVASARNHAQILAQLCEWLDKPDLACLVRERWQKLKTGEPNALPCPLAADELQARLAAIRAQDPRAAAQIELVRVLGLTHPQAACLQPALMYQDSHLDVLFEAPKGQVLRFDIRTDAQRAVLTQAIDVVGDPQGTLCPAQTPLSAWLARVYQRLRDVGRIDIPGEPTLLELQAMDAPRPRSIPREAWLLHRSGLAETSPKRHCYRFRA
;
A
#
# COMPACT_ATOMS: atom_id res chain seq x y z
N MET A 1 -12.38 68.69 -7.17
CA MET A 1 -12.20 68.10 -8.51
C MET A 1 -10.72 67.86 -8.76
N ALA A 2 -10.30 66.60 -8.74
CA ALA A 2 -9.08 66.12 -9.38
C ALA A 2 -9.26 64.59 -9.52
N GLN A 3 -9.73 64.17 -10.68
CA GLN A 3 -9.96 62.77 -11.02
C GLN A 3 -8.61 62.08 -11.19
N THR A 4 -8.35 61.03 -10.42
CA THR A 4 -7.29 60.07 -10.68
C THR A 4 -7.63 59.29 -11.95
N PRO A 5 -6.73 59.17 -12.95
CA PRO A 5 -7.07 58.50 -14.20
C PRO A 5 -7.31 57.01 -13.97
N SER A 6 -8.40 56.51 -14.56
CA SER A 6 -8.68 55.09 -14.66
C SER A 6 -7.55 54.41 -15.44
N GLY A 7 -6.87 53.46 -14.79
CA GLY A 7 -5.84 52.65 -15.41
C GLY A 7 -6.42 51.82 -16.55
N ALA A 8 -5.82 51.95 -17.73
CA ALA A 8 -6.19 51.23 -18.95
C ALA A 8 -6.26 49.69 -18.76
N PRO A 9 -7.22 49.00 -19.38
CA PRO A 9 -7.30 47.55 -19.34
C PRO A 9 -6.26 46.95 -20.29
N GLY A 10 -5.20 46.32 -19.75
CA GLY A 10 -4.35 45.44 -20.57
C GLY A 10 -2.84 45.45 -20.35
N ALA A 11 -2.30 45.98 -19.26
CA ALA A 11 -0.87 45.82 -18.98
C ALA A 11 -0.56 44.37 -18.57
N LYS A 12 -0.03 43.55 -19.49
CA LYS A 12 0.49 42.20 -19.20
C LYS A 12 1.59 42.32 -18.13
N ARG A 13 1.32 41.86 -16.89
CA ARG A 13 2.36 41.66 -15.87
C ARG A 13 3.43 40.70 -16.42
N TYR A 14 4.61 41.21 -16.73
CA TYR A 14 5.76 40.39 -17.12
C TYR A 14 6.32 39.70 -15.90
N TYR A 15 5.85 38.49 -15.63
CA TYR A 15 6.46 37.62 -14.63
C TYR A 15 7.83 37.15 -15.15
N GLY A 16 8.87 37.14 -14.29
CA GLY A 16 10.10 36.40 -14.57
C GLY A 16 9.83 34.91 -14.81
N LYS A 17 10.79 34.15 -15.37
CA LYS A 17 10.59 32.73 -15.78
C LYS A 17 9.90 31.89 -14.69
N ARG A 18 10.31 32.05 -13.43
CA ARG A 18 9.72 31.38 -12.26
C ARG A 18 8.28 31.82 -11.96
N GLY A 19 7.98 33.11 -12.07
CA GLY A 19 6.63 33.63 -11.89
C GLY A 19 5.66 33.16 -12.98
N GLN A 20 6.13 32.98 -14.22
CA GLN A 20 5.34 32.37 -15.30
C GLN A 20 4.98 30.92 -14.97
N ALA A 21 5.96 30.16 -14.45
CA ALA A 21 5.74 28.79 -13.98
C ALA A 21 4.63 28.74 -12.92
N PHE A 22 4.71 29.60 -11.91
CA PHE A 22 3.70 29.68 -10.85
C PHE A 22 2.33 30.11 -11.36
N SER A 23 2.27 31.07 -12.27
CA SER A 23 1.01 31.49 -12.90
C SER A 23 0.34 30.32 -13.62
N SER A 24 1.10 29.55 -14.41
CA SER A 24 0.58 28.38 -15.11
C SER A 24 0.17 27.24 -14.15
N LEU A 25 0.94 27.02 -13.07
CA LEU A 25 0.57 26.06 -12.02
C LEU A 25 -0.72 26.48 -11.33
N ASN A 26 -0.85 27.75 -10.93
CA ASN A 26 -2.03 28.27 -10.24
C ASN A 26 -3.30 28.11 -11.08
N ALA A 27 -3.22 28.26 -12.40
CA ALA A 27 -4.35 27.99 -13.30
C ALA A 27 -4.81 26.51 -13.20
N VAL A 28 -3.88 25.56 -13.20
CA VAL A 28 -4.17 24.13 -13.03
C VAL A 28 -4.74 23.84 -11.64
N LEU A 29 -4.17 24.46 -10.59
CA LEU A 29 -4.61 24.28 -9.21
C LEU A 29 -6.03 24.82 -8.98
N LYS A 30 -6.35 26.01 -9.51
CA LYS A 30 -7.68 26.62 -9.39
C LYS A 30 -8.78 25.68 -9.89
N LYS A 31 -8.52 24.94 -10.99
CA LYS A 31 -9.47 24.00 -11.58
C LYS A 31 -9.55 22.66 -10.83
N ASN A 32 -8.42 22.15 -10.31
CA ASN A 32 -8.33 20.73 -9.92
C ASN A 32 -8.01 20.48 -8.44
N LEU A 33 -7.42 21.44 -7.72
CA LEU A 33 -6.78 21.19 -6.42
C LEU A 33 -7.76 20.69 -5.36
N ARG A 34 -9.01 21.13 -5.39
CA ARG A 34 -10.07 20.73 -4.43
C ARG A 34 -10.62 19.33 -4.68
N ARG A 35 -10.22 18.66 -5.77
CA ARG A 35 -10.75 17.34 -6.15
C ARG A 35 -9.76 16.22 -5.87
N SER A 36 -10.29 15.02 -5.65
CA SER A 36 -9.51 13.79 -5.53
C SER A 36 -8.75 13.52 -6.83
N ALA A 37 -7.75 12.66 -6.79
CA ALA A 37 -6.93 12.37 -7.97
C ALA A 37 -7.75 11.81 -9.14
N ASN A 38 -8.93 11.24 -8.90
CA ASN A 38 -9.88 10.75 -9.92
C ASN A 38 -11.08 11.70 -10.15
N GLY A 39 -11.06 12.91 -9.57
CA GLY A 39 -12.09 13.93 -9.77
C GLY A 39 -13.41 13.72 -9.01
N ARG A 40 -13.65 12.54 -8.43
CA ARG A 40 -14.95 12.12 -7.88
C ARG A 40 -15.33 12.70 -6.52
N LYS A 41 -14.37 13.20 -5.74
CA LYS A 41 -14.62 13.66 -4.36
C LYS A 41 -13.91 14.98 -4.08
N VAL A 42 -14.51 15.80 -3.22
CA VAL A 42 -13.80 16.92 -2.60
C VAL A 42 -12.80 16.35 -1.58
N ILE A 43 -11.56 16.83 -1.62
CA ILE A 43 -10.51 16.41 -0.69
C ILE A 43 -10.46 17.33 0.53
N SER A 44 -9.89 16.84 1.64
CA SER A 44 -9.73 17.63 2.86
C SER A 44 -8.84 18.86 2.65
N ASN A 45 -9.10 19.92 3.43
CA ASN A 45 -8.26 21.14 3.44
C ASN A 45 -6.78 20.82 3.71
N ALA A 46 -6.48 19.86 4.58
CA ALA A 46 -5.11 19.41 4.82
C ALA A 46 -4.45 18.85 3.53
N THR A 47 -5.20 18.11 2.71
CA THR A 47 -4.70 17.58 1.43
C THR A 47 -4.51 18.71 0.40
N ILE A 48 -5.40 19.71 0.39
CA ILE A 48 -5.28 20.91 -0.46
C ILE A 48 -3.98 21.65 -0.15
N VAL A 49 -3.75 21.97 1.13
CA VAL A 49 -2.55 22.66 1.60
C VAL A 49 -1.30 21.85 1.28
N TYR A 50 -1.29 20.55 1.63
CA TYR A 50 -0.16 19.66 1.37
C TYR A 50 0.22 19.61 -0.11
N ARG A 51 -0.77 19.41 -0.99
CA ARG A 51 -0.54 19.39 -2.45
C ARG A 51 -0.02 20.72 -2.96
N SER A 52 -0.64 21.83 -2.56
CA SER A 52 -0.22 23.18 -2.95
C SER A 52 1.25 23.44 -2.59
N GLN A 53 1.61 23.22 -1.32
CA GLN A 53 2.99 23.36 -0.85
C GLN A 53 3.96 22.43 -1.58
N THR A 54 3.53 21.20 -1.84
CA THR A 54 4.35 20.20 -2.54
C THR A 54 4.64 20.61 -3.98
N TYR A 55 3.63 21.09 -4.72
CA TYR A 55 3.83 21.57 -6.10
C TYR A 55 4.69 22.84 -6.15
N THR A 56 4.48 23.76 -5.20
CA THR A 56 5.32 24.95 -5.08
C THR A 56 6.77 24.58 -4.85
N ARG A 57 7.01 23.63 -3.94
CA ARG A 57 8.36 23.11 -3.66
C ARG A 57 8.99 22.46 -4.90
N MET A 58 8.25 21.63 -5.64
CA MET A 58 8.75 20.99 -6.85
C MET A 58 9.22 22.00 -7.89
N ILE A 59 8.49 23.10 -8.08
CA ILE A 59 8.89 24.15 -9.02
C ILE A 59 10.17 24.84 -8.57
N ASN A 60 10.26 25.21 -7.30
CA ASN A 60 11.50 25.82 -6.77
C ASN A 60 12.70 24.89 -6.94
N GLN A 61 12.56 23.60 -6.58
CA GLN A 61 13.63 22.61 -6.70
C GLN A 61 14.04 22.38 -8.17
N LEU A 62 13.10 22.38 -9.11
CA LEU A 62 13.45 22.28 -10.53
C LEU A 62 14.30 23.47 -10.97
N PHE A 63 13.98 24.69 -10.53
CA PHE A 63 14.81 25.86 -10.81
C PHE A 63 16.20 25.78 -10.17
N GLU A 64 16.29 25.31 -8.93
CA GLU A 64 17.56 25.09 -8.22
C GLU A 64 18.45 24.06 -8.96
N LEU A 65 17.83 23.05 -9.57
CA LEU A 65 18.49 22.03 -10.39
C LEU A 65 18.77 22.48 -11.84
N GLY A 66 18.57 23.75 -12.17
CA GLY A 66 18.83 24.32 -13.50
C GLY A 66 17.71 24.09 -14.54
N TYR A 67 16.56 23.53 -14.14
CA TYR A 67 15.38 23.35 -14.99
C TYR A 67 14.41 24.53 -14.85
N GLU A 68 14.64 25.58 -15.63
CA GLU A 68 13.81 26.80 -15.66
C GLU A 68 12.47 26.60 -16.40
N LEU A 69 11.53 25.87 -15.80
CA LEU A 69 10.18 25.75 -16.36
C LEU A 69 9.51 27.13 -16.45
N ARG A 70 9.11 27.56 -17.64
CA ARG A 70 8.26 28.75 -17.82
C ARG A 70 6.76 28.45 -17.76
N ASN A 71 6.39 27.21 -18.08
CA ASN A 71 5.01 26.74 -18.09
C ASN A 71 4.97 25.31 -17.54
N ILE A 72 4.06 25.03 -16.60
CA ILE A 72 3.87 23.71 -15.99
C ILE A 72 3.54 22.62 -17.02
N HIS A 73 2.89 23.00 -18.13
CA HIS A 73 2.63 22.10 -19.24
C HIS A 73 3.90 21.66 -19.97
N ASN A 74 5.06 22.29 -19.74
CA ASN A 74 6.34 21.87 -20.29
C ASN A 74 7.06 20.81 -19.44
N LEU A 75 6.38 20.22 -18.44
CA LEU A 75 6.90 19.09 -17.69
C LEU A 75 7.20 17.90 -18.64
N LYS A 76 8.37 17.29 -18.47
CA LYS A 76 8.95 16.21 -19.30
C LYS A 76 9.56 15.14 -18.39
N PRO A 77 9.82 13.91 -18.88
CA PRO A 77 10.42 12.82 -18.08
C PRO A 77 11.67 13.22 -17.30
N LYS A 78 12.59 13.99 -17.92
CA LYS A 78 13.83 14.47 -17.30
C LYS A 78 13.60 15.28 -16.01
N HIS A 79 12.50 16.03 -15.92
CA HIS A 79 12.17 16.81 -14.72
C HIS A 79 11.70 15.90 -13.57
N ILE A 80 11.02 14.81 -13.90
CA ILE A 80 10.60 13.81 -12.91
C ILE A 80 11.81 13.06 -12.36
N GLU A 81 12.73 12.68 -13.25
CA GLU A 81 13.99 12.03 -12.89
C GLU A 81 14.85 12.92 -11.99
N ALA A 82 15.07 14.18 -12.38
CA ALA A 82 15.82 15.15 -11.59
C ALA A 82 15.22 15.36 -10.18
N LEU A 83 13.88 15.48 -10.07
CA LEU A 83 13.21 15.62 -8.78
C LEU A 83 13.36 14.37 -7.90
N MET A 84 13.21 13.18 -8.48
CA MET A 84 13.31 11.92 -7.73
C MET A 84 14.74 11.70 -7.22
N GLN A 85 15.75 11.90 -8.07
CA GLN A 85 17.16 11.81 -7.68
C GLN A 85 17.53 12.86 -6.63
N HIS A 86 17.05 14.10 -6.78
CA HIS A 86 17.28 15.14 -5.78
C HIS A 86 16.66 14.78 -4.42
N TRP A 87 15.47 14.18 -4.40
CA TRP A 87 14.84 13.74 -3.13
C TRP A 87 15.52 12.54 -2.50
N GLU A 88 16.10 11.65 -3.31
CA GLU A 88 16.94 10.56 -2.82
C GLU A 88 18.22 11.10 -2.17
N GLN A 89 18.91 12.04 -2.83
CA GLN A 89 20.10 12.70 -2.30
C GLN A 89 19.83 13.48 -1.01
N GLN A 90 18.61 14.03 -0.86
CA GLN A 90 18.16 14.67 0.39
C GLN A 90 17.94 13.67 1.55
N GLY A 91 18.03 12.35 1.31
CA GLY A 91 17.79 11.33 2.32
C GLY A 91 16.34 11.32 2.82
N LEU A 92 15.37 11.68 1.97
CA LEU A 92 13.97 11.70 2.38
C LEU A 92 13.47 10.30 2.72
N SER A 93 12.63 10.21 3.76
CA SER A 93 11.98 8.94 4.10
C SER A 93 11.15 8.37 2.94
N ALA A 94 11.03 7.04 2.88
CA ALA A 94 10.19 6.33 1.92
C ALA A 94 8.75 6.87 1.87
N SER A 95 8.18 7.22 3.02
CA SER A 95 6.85 7.85 3.12
C SER A 95 6.80 9.19 2.41
N THR A 96 7.81 10.03 2.62
CA THR A 96 7.89 11.36 1.99
C THR A 96 8.09 11.22 0.48
N LEU A 97 8.96 10.32 0.01
CA LEU A 97 9.16 10.02 -1.42
C LEU A 97 7.86 9.57 -2.09
N GLN A 98 7.17 8.58 -1.52
CA GLN A 98 5.89 8.08 -2.02
C GLN A 98 4.81 9.18 -2.08
N ASN A 99 4.74 10.05 -1.06
CA ASN A 99 3.76 11.13 -1.03
C ASN A 99 4.06 12.21 -2.07
N ARG A 100 5.34 12.58 -2.27
CA ARG A 100 5.75 13.54 -3.31
C ARG A 100 5.51 12.97 -4.70
N PHE A 101 5.87 11.71 -4.94
CA PHE A 101 5.59 11.03 -6.21
C PHE A 101 4.08 10.90 -6.48
N SER A 102 3.28 10.65 -5.44
CA SER A 102 1.81 10.63 -5.56
C SER A 102 1.23 11.99 -5.97
N CYS A 103 1.84 13.09 -5.51
CA CYS A 103 1.51 14.44 -5.97
C CYS A 103 1.92 14.62 -7.44
N LEU A 104 3.14 14.24 -7.84
CA LEU A 104 3.54 14.27 -9.26
C LEU A 104 2.57 13.49 -10.14
N LYS A 105 2.19 12.27 -9.75
CA LYS A 105 1.20 11.46 -10.48
C LYS A 105 -0.15 12.16 -10.65
N THR A 106 -0.59 12.85 -9.60
CA THR A 106 -1.81 13.64 -9.62
C THR A 106 -1.69 14.84 -10.57
N LEU A 107 -0.60 15.60 -10.48
CA LEU A 107 -0.33 16.73 -11.36
C LEU A 107 -0.24 16.30 -12.83
N CYS A 108 0.51 15.24 -13.12
CA CYS A 108 0.65 14.70 -14.48
C CYS A 108 -0.71 14.27 -15.04
N ARG A 109 -1.60 13.72 -14.21
CA ARG A 109 -2.98 13.43 -14.62
C ARG A 109 -3.76 14.68 -15.00
N TRP A 110 -3.68 15.75 -14.20
CA TRP A 110 -4.35 17.01 -14.54
C TRP A 110 -3.80 17.64 -15.82
N LEU A 111 -2.53 17.38 -16.14
CA LEU A 111 -1.88 17.84 -17.37
C LEU A 111 -2.09 16.91 -18.57
N GLY A 112 -2.73 15.74 -18.40
CA GLY A 112 -2.88 14.74 -19.47
C GLY A 112 -1.59 13.97 -19.81
N LYS A 113 -0.63 13.92 -18.89
CA LYS A 113 0.74 13.39 -19.09
C LYS A 113 1.07 12.17 -18.22
N THR A 114 0.09 11.34 -17.88
CA THR A 114 0.35 10.16 -17.01
C THR A 114 1.26 9.13 -17.65
N SER A 115 1.27 9.00 -18.98
CA SER A 115 2.12 8.06 -19.72
C SER A 115 3.62 8.33 -19.59
N MET A 116 4.01 9.53 -19.16
CA MET A 116 5.44 9.88 -18.99
C MET A 116 6.03 9.38 -17.65
N LEU A 117 5.20 8.84 -16.77
CA LEU A 117 5.61 8.32 -15.47
C LEU A 117 5.93 6.83 -15.59
N ARG A 118 7.16 6.47 -15.23
CA ARG A 118 7.62 5.10 -15.03
C ARG A 118 7.29 4.64 -13.61
N ASP A 119 7.65 3.41 -13.30
CA ASP A 119 7.64 2.93 -11.92
C ASP A 119 8.51 3.84 -11.03
N PRO A 120 8.02 4.32 -9.87
CA PRO A 120 8.78 5.22 -9.00
C PRO A 120 10.14 4.70 -8.59
N LYS A 121 10.30 3.39 -8.36
CA LYS A 121 11.59 2.78 -7.98
C LYS A 121 12.62 2.88 -9.11
N SER A 122 12.17 2.94 -10.36
CA SER A 122 13.07 3.06 -11.53
C SER A 122 13.75 4.41 -11.68
N TYR A 123 13.35 5.42 -10.89
CA TYR A 123 13.96 6.75 -10.86
C TYR A 123 15.03 6.91 -9.77
N LEU A 124 15.22 5.89 -8.93
CA LEU A 124 16.05 5.93 -7.73
C LEU A 124 17.25 5.00 -7.92
N ASP A 125 18.42 5.42 -7.43
CA ASP A 125 19.64 4.61 -7.44
C ASP A 125 19.53 3.46 -6.42
N ASP A 126 18.90 3.72 -5.27
CA ASP A 126 18.46 2.73 -4.28
C ASP A 126 16.93 2.59 -4.25
N PRO A 127 16.35 1.62 -4.98
CA PRO A 127 14.93 1.27 -4.88
C PRO A 127 14.43 0.98 -3.45
N GLY A 128 15.33 0.54 -2.55
CA GLY A 128 15.01 0.24 -1.16
C GLY A 128 14.59 1.48 -0.37
N CYS A 129 15.10 2.67 -0.72
CA CYS A 129 14.69 3.92 -0.08
C CYS A 129 13.22 4.29 -0.34
N TYR A 130 12.57 3.64 -1.32
CA TYR A 130 11.14 3.80 -1.60
C TYR A 130 10.25 2.80 -0.85
N GLU A 131 10.83 1.79 -0.17
CA GLU A 131 10.09 0.76 0.55
C GLU A 131 9.73 1.23 1.95
N ARG A 132 8.49 0.95 2.37
CA ARG A 132 7.99 1.33 3.69
C ARG A 132 7.89 0.10 4.55
N GLU A 133 8.67 0.08 5.62
CA GLU A 133 8.39 -0.75 6.77
C GLU A 133 7.30 -0.06 7.60
N TYR A 134 6.22 -0.80 7.89
CA TYR A 134 5.06 -0.27 8.61
C TYR A 134 4.97 -0.77 10.04
N ALA A 135 5.83 -1.71 10.44
CA ALA A 135 5.89 -2.17 11.83
C ALA A 135 6.61 -1.13 12.69
N ALA A 136 6.10 -0.90 13.90
CA ALA A 136 6.82 -0.10 14.89
C ALA A 136 8.07 -0.89 15.33
N GLU A 137 9.22 -0.23 15.21
CA GLU A 137 10.50 -0.77 15.70
C GLU A 137 10.75 -0.42 17.16
N TYR A 138 10.03 0.58 17.70
CA TYR A 138 10.17 1.08 19.06
C TYR A 138 8.82 1.55 19.61
N ASP A 139 8.70 1.54 20.94
CA ASP A 139 7.51 2.03 21.62
C ASP A 139 7.48 3.57 21.63
N HIS A 140 6.43 4.11 21.02
CA HIS A 140 6.15 5.56 20.94
C HIS A 140 5.24 6.07 22.07
N SER A 141 4.86 5.21 23.01
CA SER A 141 4.07 5.57 24.17
C SER A 141 4.80 6.58 25.06
N TRP A 142 4.04 7.34 25.85
CA TRP A 142 4.64 8.26 26.82
C TRP A 142 5.31 7.49 27.95
N SER A 143 4.75 6.34 28.34
CA SER A 143 5.36 5.46 29.34
C SER A 143 6.75 4.96 28.91
N ALA A 144 6.98 4.66 27.63
CA ALA A 144 8.31 4.30 27.12
C ALA A 144 9.33 5.45 27.24
N GLN A 145 8.86 6.70 27.21
CA GLN A 145 9.68 7.89 27.46
C GLN A 145 9.78 8.23 28.96
N ARG A 146 9.32 7.33 29.85
CA ARG A 146 9.26 7.51 31.31
C ARG A 146 8.42 8.72 31.74
N VAL A 147 7.42 9.07 30.95
CA VAL A 147 6.46 10.14 31.26
C VAL A 147 5.15 9.50 31.72
N ASN A 148 4.70 9.81 32.95
CA ASN A 148 3.35 9.47 33.38
C ASN A 148 2.35 10.32 32.60
N ALA A 149 1.53 9.66 31.78
CA ALA A 149 0.61 10.35 30.89
C ALA A 149 -0.47 11.14 31.64
N TRP A 150 -1.00 10.61 32.73
CA TRP A 150 -2.04 11.30 33.50
C TRP A 150 -1.48 12.54 34.19
N GLU A 151 -0.36 12.42 34.90
CA GLU A 151 0.29 13.57 35.55
C GLU A 151 0.67 14.67 34.55
N LYS A 152 1.23 14.28 33.39
CA LYS A 152 1.60 15.25 32.36
C LYS A 152 0.36 15.91 31.72
N ILE A 153 -0.75 15.19 31.62
CA ILE A 153 -2.03 15.77 31.15
C ILE A 153 -2.61 16.74 32.19
N GLU A 154 -2.49 16.44 33.49
CA GLU A 154 -2.90 17.38 34.54
C GLU A 154 -2.07 18.67 34.52
N GLN A 155 -0.75 18.58 34.34
CA GLN A 155 0.11 19.77 34.13
C GLN A 155 -0.34 20.60 32.92
N VAL A 156 -0.72 19.94 31.81
CA VAL A 156 -1.30 20.65 30.65
C VAL A 156 -2.65 21.27 31.01
N GLY A 157 -3.41 20.66 31.92
CA GLY A 157 -4.69 21.16 32.41
C GLY A 157 -4.60 22.42 33.25
N GLU A 158 -3.50 22.62 33.99
CA GLU A 158 -3.19 23.88 34.68
C GLU A 158 -3.05 25.04 33.68
N ASP A 159 -2.56 24.74 32.47
CA ASP A 159 -2.37 25.72 31.40
C ASP A 159 -3.61 25.88 30.50
N ASP A 160 -4.24 24.77 30.12
CA ASP A 160 -5.46 24.74 29.31
C ASP A 160 -6.30 23.47 29.61
N PRO A 161 -7.37 23.61 30.42
CA PRO A 161 -8.25 22.50 30.77
C PRO A 161 -8.96 21.86 29.57
N ALA A 162 -9.21 22.62 28.50
CA ALA A 162 -9.92 22.12 27.33
C ALA A 162 -9.00 21.24 26.46
N VAL A 163 -7.72 21.60 26.33
CA VAL A 163 -6.71 20.74 25.69
C VAL A 163 -6.47 19.48 26.52
N ALA A 164 -6.37 19.60 27.84
CA ALA A 164 -6.22 18.43 28.73
C ALA A 164 -7.35 17.41 28.55
N ARG A 165 -8.62 17.86 28.50
CA ARG A 165 -9.79 16.99 28.24
C ARG A 165 -9.66 16.20 26.93
N VAL A 166 -9.19 16.86 25.86
CA VAL A 166 -8.92 16.19 24.57
C VAL A 166 -7.83 15.14 24.71
N LEU A 167 -6.77 15.40 25.47
CA LEU A 167 -5.69 14.43 25.70
C LEU A 167 -6.15 13.24 26.56
N ARG A 168 -6.96 13.45 27.60
CA ARG A 168 -7.58 12.37 28.38
C ARG A 168 -8.40 11.45 27.49
N LEU A 169 -9.20 12.01 26.57
CA LEU A 169 -9.95 11.23 25.56
C LEU A 169 -9.04 10.47 24.59
N GLN A 170 -7.90 11.04 24.19
CA GLN A 170 -6.92 10.33 23.37
C GLN A 170 -6.31 9.13 24.11
N LEU A 171 -5.99 9.28 25.40
CA LEU A 171 -5.40 8.23 26.23
C LEU A 171 -6.43 7.13 26.56
N ALA A 172 -7.64 7.51 26.94
CA ALA A 172 -8.69 6.56 27.38
C ALA A 172 -9.28 5.73 26.24
N PHE A 173 -9.36 6.27 25.01
CA PHE A 173 -10.05 5.62 23.87
C PHE A 173 -9.18 5.48 22.62
N GLY A 174 -7.91 5.84 22.72
CA GLY A 174 -6.98 5.83 21.59
C GLY A 174 -7.42 6.77 20.47
N LEU A 175 -8.15 7.85 20.74
CA LEU A 175 -8.62 8.76 19.69
C LEU A 175 -7.48 9.53 19.04
N ARG A 176 -7.63 9.88 17.75
CA ARG A 176 -6.79 10.93 17.16
C ARG A 176 -7.21 12.28 17.75
N ILE A 177 -6.29 13.23 17.84
CA ILE A 177 -6.60 14.57 18.38
C ILE A 177 -7.85 15.20 17.74
N GLN A 178 -7.99 15.11 16.42
CA GLN A 178 -9.18 15.60 15.72
C GLN A 178 -10.46 14.79 16.01
N GLU A 179 -10.34 13.47 16.20
CA GLU A 179 -11.48 12.62 16.59
C GLU A 179 -11.93 12.98 18.02
N ALA A 180 -10.99 13.14 18.95
CA ALA A 180 -11.26 13.57 20.32
C ALA A 180 -11.86 14.99 20.37
N SER A 181 -11.33 15.93 19.59
CA SER A 181 -11.88 17.29 19.52
C SER A 181 -13.33 17.32 19.01
N LEU A 182 -13.68 16.46 18.05
CA LEU A 182 -15.02 16.44 17.45
C LEU A 182 -16.01 15.51 18.16
N LEU A 183 -15.57 14.81 19.22
CA LEU A 183 -16.42 13.93 20.01
C LEU A 183 -17.52 14.75 20.68
N ASN A 184 -18.74 14.21 20.67
CA ASN A 184 -19.85 14.65 21.51
C ASN A 184 -20.45 13.37 22.13
N PRO A 185 -20.33 13.16 23.46
CA PRO A 185 -20.72 11.88 24.04
C PRO A 185 -22.23 11.59 23.95
N GLU A 186 -23.10 12.60 23.97
CA GLU A 186 -24.54 12.45 23.74
C GLU A 186 -24.86 11.86 22.35
N ARG A 187 -24.12 12.29 21.32
CA ARG A 187 -24.28 11.81 19.93
C ARG A 187 -23.57 10.48 19.66
N ASP A 188 -22.41 10.31 20.28
CA ASP A 188 -21.43 9.29 19.88
C ASP A 188 -21.45 8.05 20.81
N THR A 189 -22.06 8.13 21.99
CA THR A 189 -22.22 6.97 22.88
C THR A 189 -23.38 6.10 22.42
N VAL A 190 -23.17 4.77 22.41
CA VAL A 190 -24.16 3.78 21.99
C VAL A 190 -24.35 2.76 23.10
N ALA A 191 -25.57 2.73 23.65
CA ALA A 191 -26.00 1.79 24.71
C ALA A 191 -25.05 1.75 25.92
N ASP A 192 -24.38 2.86 26.24
CA ASP A 192 -23.36 3.00 27.31
C ASP A 192 -22.21 1.98 27.26
N GLN A 193 -22.09 1.26 26.15
CA GLN A 193 -21.09 0.21 25.95
C GLN A 193 -20.04 0.59 24.92
N TYR A 194 -20.37 1.49 23.98
CA TYR A 194 -19.47 1.82 22.87
C TYR A 194 -19.46 3.31 22.55
N LEU A 195 -18.32 3.81 22.08
CA LEU A 195 -18.19 5.08 21.35
C LEU A 195 -18.15 4.83 19.85
N ARG A 196 -19.15 5.36 19.14
CA ARG A 196 -19.21 5.41 17.69
C ARG A 196 -18.44 6.62 17.17
N VAL A 197 -17.20 6.40 16.74
CA VAL A 197 -16.31 7.45 16.25
C VAL A 197 -16.53 7.63 14.73
N VAL A 198 -17.20 8.71 14.35
CA VAL A 198 -17.46 9.06 12.93
C VAL A 198 -16.72 10.34 12.56
N ALA A 199 -16.91 11.40 13.34
CA ALA A 199 -16.33 12.72 13.09
C ALA A 199 -14.80 12.70 13.26
N GLY A 200 -14.08 13.37 12.36
CA GLY A 200 -12.61 13.44 12.40
C GLY A 200 -11.89 12.17 11.94
N THR A 201 -12.61 11.09 11.62
CA THR A 201 -11.99 9.85 11.15
C THR A 201 -11.25 10.03 9.83
N LYS A 202 -10.08 9.39 9.71
CA LYS A 202 -9.26 9.47 8.50
C LYS A 202 -10.00 8.82 7.32
N GLY A 203 -10.40 9.66 6.35
CA GLY A 203 -11.11 9.22 5.15
C GLY A 203 -12.59 8.90 5.37
N GLY A 204 -13.19 9.38 6.46
CA GLY A 204 -14.62 9.23 6.77
C GLY A 204 -15.03 7.80 7.06
N ARG A 205 -14.12 6.98 7.63
CA ARG A 205 -14.37 5.58 7.96
C ARG A 205 -14.80 5.50 9.42
N PRO A 206 -16.07 5.18 9.71
CA PRO A 206 -16.54 5.03 11.07
C PRO A 206 -15.86 3.82 11.74
N ARG A 207 -15.70 3.89 13.07
CA ARG A 207 -15.25 2.79 13.93
C ARG A 207 -15.98 2.84 15.27
N VAL A 208 -15.94 1.74 16.01
CA VAL A 208 -16.42 1.68 17.39
C VAL A 208 -15.26 1.44 18.36
N VAL A 209 -15.38 1.94 19.58
CA VAL A 209 -14.45 1.69 20.69
C VAL A 209 -15.26 1.27 21.91
N PRO A 210 -14.94 0.15 22.57
CA PRO A 210 -15.68 -0.27 23.76
C PRO A 210 -15.37 0.63 24.98
N ILE A 211 -16.35 0.76 25.86
CA ILE A 211 -16.29 1.45 27.15
C ILE A 211 -16.20 0.36 28.24
N GLU A 212 -14.97 0.06 28.65
CA GLU A 212 -14.67 -1.13 29.46
C GLU A 212 -14.29 -0.75 30.91
N THR A 213 -13.59 0.36 31.10
CA THR A 213 -12.99 0.72 32.40
C THR A 213 -13.71 1.87 33.09
N ASP A 214 -13.62 1.95 34.42
CA ASP A 214 -14.18 3.09 35.17
C ASP A 214 -13.49 4.40 34.81
N GLN A 215 -12.18 4.36 34.55
CA GLN A 215 -11.45 5.52 34.06
C GLN A 215 -12.00 6.05 32.72
N GLN A 216 -12.40 5.16 31.79
CA GLN A 216 -13.07 5.56 30.56
C GLN A 216 -14.43 6.22 30.84
N ARG A 217 -15.19 5.71 31.82
CA ARG A 217 -16.47 6.29 32.24
C ARG A 217 -16.29 7.66 32.87
N THR A 218 -15.31 7.84 33.75
CA THR A 218 -14.97 9.15 34.34
C THR A 218 -14.62 10.18 33.28
N VAL A 219 -13.72 9.83 32.34
CA VAL A 219 -13.34 10.72 31.24
C VAL A 219 -14.52 11.05 30.33
N LEU A 220 -15.45 10.11 30.11
CA LEU A 220 -16.67 10.38 29.36
C LEU A 220 -17.65 11.25 30.13
N GLY A 221 -17.76 11.11 31.46
CA GLY A 221 -18.53 12.02 32.31
C GLY A 221 -18.04 13.46 32.18
N GLU A 222 -16.72 13.69 32.34
CA GLU A 222 -16.11 15.02 32.15
C GLU A 222 -16.37 15.60 30.75
N ALA A 223 -16.38 14.75 29.72
CA ALA A 223 -16.70 15.15 28.36
C ALA A 223 -18.20 15.46 28.18
N GLN A 224 -19.06 14.68 28.82
CA GLN A 224 -20.52 14.84 28.78
C GLN A 224 -20.93 16.16 29.42
N ASP A 225 -20.39 16.49 30.60
CA ASP A 225 -20.66 17.75 31.30
C ASP A 225 -20.32 18.97 30.43
N PHE A 226 -19.16 18.93 29.77
CA PHE A 226 -18.74 19.98 28.86
C PHE A 226 -19.61 20.07 27.59
N ALA A 227 -19.97 18.92 27.01
CA ALA A 227 -20.84 18.86 25.84
C ALA A 227 -22.25 19.38 26.16
N GLN A 228 -22.78 19.11 27.35
CA GLN A 228 -24.07 19.63 27.81
C GLN A 228 -24.04 21.15 28.00
N LEU A 229 -22.97 21.68 28.61
CA LEU A 229 -22.79 23.12 28.80
C LEU A 229 -22.72 23.86 27.46
N THR A 230 -21.98 23.33 26.50
CA THR A 230 -21.70 24.00 25.22
C THR A 230 -22.69 23.64 24.11
N LYS A 231 -23.47 22.57 24.29
CA LYS A 231 -24.31 21.91 23.26
C LYS A 231 -23.53 21.58 21.99
N ARG A 232 -22.23 21.30 22.12
CA ARG A 232 -21.28 21.13 21.01
C ARG A 232 -20.36 19.92 21.24
N SER A 233 -19.28 19.81 20.45
CA SER A 233 -18.21 18.84 20.66
C SER A 233 -17.20 19.36 21.70
N MET A 234 -16.06 18.68 21.85
CA MET A 234 -14.95 19.12 22.72
C MET A 234 -14.20 20.37 22.21
N ILE A 235 -14.80 21.15 21.30
CA ILE A 235 -14.23 22.39 20.77
C ILE A 235 -14.95 23.54 21.48
N PRO A 236 -14.22 24.41 22.20
CA PRO A 236 -14.79 25.61 22.79
C PRO A 236 -15.47 26.49 21.74
N SER A 237 -16.49 27.25 22.14
CA SER A 237 -17.43 27.91 21.22
C SER A 237 -16.80 29.01 20.37
N GLU A 238 -15.69 29.57 20.85
CA GLU A 238 -14.86 30.61 20.25
C GLU A 238 -13.94 30.11 19.12
N TYR A 239 -13.80 28.79 18.95
CA TYR A 239 -12.92 28.22 17.92
C TYR A 239 -13.69 27.48 16.82
N ASP A 240 -13.28 27.70 15.57
CA ASP A 240 -13.49 26.71 14.51
C ASP A 240 -12.49 25.53 14.64
N LEU A 241 -12.75 24.42 13.96
CA LEU A 241 -11.88 23.24 14.02
C LEU A 241 -10.42 23.53 13.61
N GLY A 242 -10.20 24.40 12.63
CA GLY A 242 -8.86 24.75 12.17
C GLY A 242 -8.10 25.59 13.19
N GLN A 243 -8.79 26.56 13.81
CA GLN A 243 -8.28 27.38 14.91
C GLN A 243 -7.99 26.52 16.13
N TRP A 244 -8.94 25.68 16.54
CA TRP A 244 -8.78 24.76 17.66
C TRP A 244 -7.58 23.84 17.50
N LEU A 245 -7.41 23.18 16.35
CA LEU A 245 -6.25 22.31 16.13
C LEU A 245 -4.92 23.09 16.07
N ARG A 246 -4.92 24.39 15.74
CA ARG A 246 -3.73 25.25 15.88
C ARG A 246 -3.47 25.57 17.34
N HIS A 247 -4.51 25.91 18.10
CA HIS A 247 -4.45 26.17 19.53
C HIS A 247 -3.91 24.96 20.30
N CYS A 248 -4.46 23.76 20.08
CA CYS A 248 -3.93 22.54 20.67
C CYS A 248 -2.44 22.35 20.37
N ARG A 249 -1.99 22.59 19.12
CA ARG A 249 -0.55 22.49 18.79
C ARG A 249 0.30 23.50 19.54
N TYR A 250 -0.20 24.72 19.73
CA TYR A 250 0.47 25.76 20.49
C TYR A 250 0.62 25.38 21.97
N ILE A 251 -0.46 24.96 22.62
CA ILE A 251 -0.44 24.51 24.02
C ILE A 251 0.47 23.29 24.20
N LEU A 252 0.38 22.30 23.31
CA LEU A 252 1.28 21.14 23.34
C LEU A 252 2.75 21.55 23.22
N ALA A 253 3.07 22.50 22.34
CA ALA A 253 4.43 23.01 22.20
C ALA A 253 4.93 23.73 23.45
N ARG A 254 4.08 24.58 24.05
CA ARG A 254 4.40 25.29 25.30
C ARG A 254 4.68 24.32 26.46
N ASN A 255 4.02 23.17 26.47
CA ASN A 255 4.17 22.14 27.49
C ASN A 255 5.25 21.08 27.17
N GLY A 256 6.07 21.30 26.14
CA GLY A 256 7.16 20.39 25.75
C GLY A 256 6.71 19.13 25.01
N ILE A 257 5.46 19.06 24.57
CA ILE A 257 4.90 17.92 23.83
C ILE A 257 5.10 18.16 22.33
N THR A 258 6.34 17.95 21.90
CA THR A 258 6.81 18.18 20.54
C THR A 258 7.74 17.04 20.06
N ARG A 259 7.88 16.90 18.74
CA ARG A 259 8.79 15.89 18.15
C ARG A 259 10.25 16.10 18.53
N LYS A 260 10.69 17.35 18.68
CA LYS A 260 12.09 17.66 19.00
C LYS A 260 12.45 17.18 20.42
N GLU A 261 11.47 17.24 21.32
CA GLU A 261 11.52 16.82 22.71
C GLU A 261 11.18 15.33 22.87
N GLY A 262 10.91 14.62 21.77
CA GLY A 262 10.61 13.18 21.78
C GLY A 262 9.20 12.79 22.24
N LEU A 263 8.37 13.75 22.65
CA LEU A 263 7.04 13.51 23.23
C LEU A 263 5.94 14.10 22.33
N VAL A 264 5.03 13.29 21.78
CA VAL A 264 3.95 13.81 20.91
C VAL A 264 2.59 13.30 21.37
N SER A 265 1.51 14.06 21.16
CA SER A 265 0.14 13.64 21.54
C SER A 265 -0.32 12.36 20.84
N HIS A 266 0.25 12.01 19.68
CA HIS A 266 -0.02 10.73 19.04
C HIS A 266 0.52 9.54 19.86
N GLY A 267 1.53 9.75 20.70
CA GLY A 267 2.08 8.75 21.62
C GLY A 267 1.06 8.22 22.63
N LEU A 268 0.08 9.05 23.05
CA LEU A 268 -1.04 8.59 23.91
C LEU A 268 -1.88 7.51 23.23
N ARG A 269 -2.03 7.60 21.91
CA ARG A 269 -2.73 6.58 21.13
C ARG A 269 -1.90 5.31 20.94
N HIS A 270 -0.57 5.42 20.89
CA HIS A 270 0.30 4.23 20.95
C HIS A 270 0.21 3.56 22.31
N GLN A 271 0.19 4.34 23.38
CA GLN A 271 0.00 3.85 24.74
C GLN A 271 -1.32 3.08 24.88
N TYR A 272 -2.45 3.68 24.50
CA TYR A 272 -3.74 2.97 24.48
C TYR A 272 -3.69 1.65 23.70
N ALA A 273 -3.03 1.64 22.54
CA ALA A 273 -2.93 0.44 21.70
C ALA A 273 -2.10 -0.67 22.36
N ASN A 274 -0.97 -0.31 22.98
CA ASN A 274 -0.14 -1.25 23.73
C ASN A 274 -0.86 -1.75 24.97
N ASP A 275 -1.45 -0.86 25.77
CA ASP A 275 -2.16 -1.21 27.00
C ASP A 275 -3.40 -2.10 26.71
N ALA A 276 -4.11 -1.83 25.61
CA ALA A 276 -5.22 -2.69 25.16
C ALA A 276 -4.72 -4.06 24.68
N TYR A 277 -3.61 -4.11 23.93
CA TYR A 277 -2.99 -5.37 23.53
C TYR A 277 -2.59 -6.19 24.77
N GLU A 278 -1.97 -5.55 25.76
CA GLU A 278 -1.52 -6.19 27.00
C GLU A 278 -2.67 -6.75 27.81
N ARG A 279 -3.77 -6.00 27.92
CA ARG A 279 -4.99 -6.48 28.59
C ARG A 279 -5.63 -7.68 27.89
N LEU A 280 -5.63 -7.69 26.56
CA LEU A 280 -6.22 -8.77 25.75
C LEU A 280 -5.34 -10.04 25.74
N THR A 281 -4.02 -9.88 25.86
CA THR A 281 -3.08 -10.99 25.78
C THR A 281 -2.62 -11.51 27.15
N GLY A 282 -2.58 -10.64 28.16
CA GLY A 282 -1.96 -10.89 29.45
C GLY A 282 -0.43 -10.70 29.43
N SER A 283 0.15 -10.13 28.37
CA SER A 283 1.60 -9.93 28.25
C SER A 283 1.93 -8.64 27.53
N ALA A 284 3.12 -8.09 27.82
CA ALA A 284 3.66 -6.89 27.17
C ALA A 284 3.50 -6.95 25.63
N SER A 285 3.33 -5.80 25.00
CA SER A 285 3.28 -5.74 23.54
C SER A 285 4.65 -6.05 22.89
N PRO A 286 4.71 -6.46 21.61
CA PRO A 286 5.98 -6.79 20.96
C PRO A 286 7.04 -5.68 21.00
N VAL A 287 6.64 -4.41 20.81
CA VAL A 287 7.55 -3.24 20.96
C VAL A 287 8.00 -2.97 22.39
N ARG A 288 7.26 -3.50 23.38
CA ARG A 288 7.61 -3.45 24.80
C ARG A 288 8.36 -4.70 25.27
N GLY A 289 8.79 -5.55 24.33
CA GLY A 289 9.58 -6.75 24.61
C GLY A 289 8.76 -7.99 24.97
N GLY A 290 7.43 -7.94 24.90
CA GLY A 290 6.59 -9.09 25.21
C GLY A 290 6.30 -9.94 23.98
N LEU A 291 6.92 -11.12 23.92
CA LEU A 291 6.60 -12.16 22.92
C LEU A 291 6.86 -13.59 23.42
N SER A 292 7.52 -13.79 24.56
CA SER A 292 8.02 -15.12 24.95
C SER A 292 6.94 -16.09 25.42
N GLN A 293 5.68 -15.66 25.65
CA GLN A 293 4.65 -16.50 26.28
C GLN A 293 3.21 -16.34 25.73
N VAL A 294 2.96 -15.56 24.68
CA VAL A 294 1.59 -15.36 24.16
C VAL A 294 1.28 -16.37 23.05
N ASP A 295 0.24 -17.18 23.26
CA ASP A 295 -0.30 -18.08 22.22
C ASP A 295 -0.65 -17.33 20.91
N ALA A 296 -0.38 -17.97 19.77
CA ALA A 296 -0.50 -17.36 18.45
C ALA A 296 -1.94 -16.90 18.12
N GLU A 297 -2.96 -17.61 18.58
CA GLU A 297 -4.35 -17.24 18.36
C GLU A 297 -4.75 -16.06 19.24
N ARG A 298 -4.33 -16.08 20.52
CA ARG A 298 -4.52 -14.93 21.42
C ARG A 298 -3.82 -13.67 20.89
N HIS A 299 -2.59 -13.82 20.39
CA HIS A 299 -1.86 -12.75 19.71
C HIS A 299 -2.67 -12.21 18.52
N ARG A 300 -3.10 -13.08 17.60
CA ARG A 300 -3.88 -12.68 16.41
C ARG A 300 -5.19 -11.97 16.78
N ARG A 301 -5.96 -12.50 17.74
CA ARG A 301 -7.19 -11.87 18.23
C ARG A 301 -6.95 -10.47 18.79
N ALA A 302 -5.94 -10.32 19.64
CA ALA A 302 -5.58 -9.02 20.19
C ALA A 302 -5.18 -8.03 19.09
N ARG A 303 -4.46 -8.49 18.06
CA ARG A 303 -4.08 -7.68 16.90
C ARG A 303 -5.29 -7.16 16.12
N LEU A 304 -6.27 -8.03 15.85
CA LEU A 304 -7.51 -7.69 15.16
C LEU A 304 -8.35 -6.70 15.96
N GLU A 305 -8.51 -6.96 17.25
CA GLU A 305 -9.29 -6.14 18.15
C GLU A 305 -8.68 -4.74 18.30
N VAL A 306 -7.37 -4.64 18.54
CA VAL A 306 -6.66 -3.36 18.58
C VAL A 306 -6.72 -2.64 17.23
N SER A 307 -6.62 -3.35 16.10
CA SER A 307 -6.77 -2.77 14.76
C SER A 307 -8.16 -2.17 14.55
N SER A 308 -9.22 -2.91 14.95
CA SER A 308 -10.62 -2.50 14.88
C SER A 308 -10.85 -1.25 15.73
N ARG A 309 -10.42 -1.30 17.00
CA ARG A 309 -10.45 -0.16 17.93
C ARG A 309 -9.74 1.04 17.33
N LEU A 310 -8.62 0.89 16.64
CA LEU A 310 -7.91 2.01 16.00
C LEU A 310 -8.50 2.46 14.64
N GLY A 311 -9.49 1.75 14.09
CA GLY A 311 -10.11 2.07 12.79
C GLY A 311 -9.22 1.76 11.60
N HIS A 312 -8.40 0.72 11.70
CA HIS A 312 -7.57 0.24 10.61
C HIS A 312 -8.21 -0.97 9.95
N ALA A 313 -8.28 -0.94 8.61
CA ALA A 313 -8.90 -2.00 7.81
C ALA A 313 -7.90 -3.11 7.38
N ARG A 314 -6.67 -3.10 7.91
CA ARG A 314 -5.62 -4.07 7.59
C ARG A 314 -4.84 -4.41 8.85
N GLU A 315 -4.69 -5.70 9.16
CA GLU A 315 -3.95 -6.20 10.32
C GLU A 315 -2.51 -5.67 10.39
N ALA A 316 -1.84 -5.54 9.23
CA ALA A 316 -0.48 -5.04 9.12
C ALA A 316 -0.30 -3.57 9.54
N ILE A 317 -1.37 -2.78 9.64
CA ILE A 317 -1.28 -1.37 10.08
C ILE A 317 -1.26 -1.26 11.60
N ALA A 318 -1.80 -2.26 12.31
CA ALA A 318 -1.76 -2.30 13.76
C ALA A 318 -0.35 -2.66 14.28
N GLU A 319 0.47 -3.35 13.48
CA GLU A 319 1.92 -3.53 13.72
C GLU A 319 2.65 -2.18 13.86
N ALA A 320 2.13 -1.10 13.26
CA ALA A 320 2.68 0.25 13.41
C ALA A 320 2.51 0.83 14.83
N TYR A 321 1.75 0.17 15.70
CA TYR A 321 1.47 0.63 17.06
C TYR A 321 2.13 -0.25 18.11
N TYR A 322 2.12 -1.58 17.93
CA TYR A 322 2.65 -2.54 18.90
C TYR A 322 3.78 -3.45 18.37
N GLY A 323 4.19 -3.35 17.09
CA GLY A 323 5.31 -4.12 16.50
C GLY A 323 4.92 -5.45 15.83
N LYS A 324 5.92 -6.21 15.38
CA LYS A 324 5.78 -7.58 14.83
C LYS A 324 6.09 -8.63 15.89
N ALA A 325 5.33 -9.72 15.93
CA ALA A 325 5.79 -10.96 16.55
C ALA A 325 6.93 -11.52 15.69
N SER A 326 8.17 -11.41 16.16
CA SER A 326 9.27 -12.14 15.56
C SER A 326 9.38 -13.48 16.28
N ALA A 327 9.07 -14.56 15.56
CA ALA A 327 9.88 -15.76 15.69
C ALA A 327 11.33 -15.32 15.49
N VAL A 328 12.14 -15.49 16.54
CA VAL A 328 13.60 -15.30 16.57
C VAL A 328 14.06 -13.97 15.96
N GLN A 329 14.26 -12.94 16.80
CA GLN A 329 15.12 -11.84 16.38
C GLN A 329 16.55 -12.34 16.28
N ALA A 330 17.09 -12.35 15.06
CA ALA A 330 18.47 -11.94 14.88
C ALA A 330 18.59 -10.48 15.39
N ASP A 331 19.61 -10.21 16.18
CA ASP A 331 19.92 -8.90 16.77
C ASP A 331 19.75 -7.76 15.73
N PRO A 332 18.97 -6.70 16.01
CA PRO A 332 18.82 -5.54 15.13
C PRO A 332 20.15 -4.90 14.72
N ALA A 333 21.19 -5.00 15.57
CA ALA A 333 22.56 -4.60 15.22
C ALA A 333 23.14 -5.54 14.16
N LEU A 334 22.96 -6.87 14.29
CA LEU A 334 23.34 -7.86 13.28
C LEU A 334 22.55 -7.68 11.98
N ALA A 335 21.25 -7.38 12.00
CA ALA A 335 20.47 -7.12 10.78
C ALA A 335 20.92 -5.82 10.08
N ARG A 336 21.24 -4.77 10.85
CA ARG A 336 21.81 -3.53 10.33
C ARG A 336 23.22 -3.76 9.78
N GLN A 337 24.01 -4.60 10.43
CA GLN A 337 25.34 -5.02 10.00
C GLN A 337 25.27 -5.89 8.74
N ALA A 338 24.34 -6.82 8.64
CA ALA A 338 24.07 -7.64 7.46
C ALA A 338 23.62 -6.78 6.27
N ARG A 339 22.74 -5.79 6.49
CA ARG A 339 22.38 -4.79 5.46
C ARG A 339 23.60 -3.96 5.03
N LYS A 340 24.44 -3.53 5.97
CA LYS A 340 25.70 -2.82 5.65
C LYS A 340 26.67 -3.70 4.85
N GLN A 341 26.83 -4.96 5.23
CA GLN A 341 27.67 -5.94 4.57
C GLN A 341 27.15 -6.27 3.16
N PHE A 342 25.85 -6.50 3.00
CA PHE A 342 25.20 -6.72 1.71
C PHE A 342 25.47 -5.55 0.75
N HIS A 343 25.28 -4.30 1.21
CA HIS A 343 25.54 -3.13 0.37
C HIS A 343 27.03 -2.91 0.09
N ALA A 344 27.93 -3.23 1.03
CA ALA A 344 29.37 -3.17 0.81
C ALA A 344 29.81 -4.20 -0.24
N GLN A 345 29.32 -5.44 -0.13
CA GLN A 345 29.59 -6.51 -1.06
C GLN A 345 29.03 -6.21 -2.47
N LEU A 346 27.81 -5.67 -2.54
CA LEU A 346 27.20 -5.25 -3.80
C LEU A 346 28.03 -4.15 -4.49
N ARG A 347 28.44 -3.11 -3.75
CA ARG A 347 29.29 -2.03 -4.30
C ARG A 347 30.64 -2.56 -4.77
N CYS A 348 31.25 -3.48 -4.02
CA CYS A 348 32.51 -4.09 -4.39
C CYS A 348 32.38 -4.84 -5.73
N GLN A 349 31.38 -5.72 -5.86
CA GLN A 349 31.16 -6.49 -7.09
C GLN A 349 30.81 -5.61 -8.29
N GLN A 350 29.97 -4.58 -8.10
CA GLN A 350 29.64 -3.63 -9.17
C GLN A 350 30.88 -2.85 -9.63
N ARG A 351 31.75 -2.44 -8.70
CA ARG A 351 33.01 -1.76 -9.02
C ARG A 351 33.98 -2.67 -9.78
N LEU A 352 34.15 -3.91 -9.32
CA LEU A 352 35.01 -4.90 -9.98
C LEU A 352 34.50 -5.19 -11.40
N LEU A 353 33.18 -5.37 -11.56
CA LEU A 353 32.57 -5.56 -12.86
C LEU A 353 32.79 -4.35 -13.76
N ALA A 354 32.52 -3.14 -13.27
CA ALA A 354 32.69 -1.90 -14.02
C ALA A 354 34.13 -1.70 -14.49
N GLU A 355 35.13 -1.97 -13.64
CA GLU A 355 36.54 -1.89 -14.03
C GLU A 355 36.89 -2.96 -15.07
N ARG A 356 36.45 -4.20 -14.88
CA ARG A 356 36.73 -5.31 -15.82
C ARG A 356 36.22 -5.04 -17.24
N ILE A 357 35.04 -4.42 -17.36
CA ILE A 357 34.39 -4.15 -18.65
C ILE A 357 34.57 -2.72 -19.16
N ARG A 358 35.28 -1.85 -18.42
CA ARG A 358 35.35 -0.39 -18.65
C ARG A 358 35.65 -0.01 -20.10
N ARG A 359 36.57 -0.75 -20.73
CA ARG A 359 37.00 -0.53 -22.12
C ARG A 359 35.98 -1.01 -23.15
N ARG A 360 35.16 -2.02 -22.82
CA ARG A 360 34.28 -2.73 -23.77
C ARG A 360 32.80 -2.32 -23.67
N VAL A 361 32.33 -1.89 -22.48
CA VAL A 361 30.91 -1.57 -22.23
C VAL A 361 30.41 -0.36 -23.05
N GLY A 362 31.31 0.55 -23.40
CA GLY A 362 31.06 1.73 -24.23
C GLY A 362 31.10 1.47 -25.73
N GLU A 363 31.50 0.27 -26.17
CA GLU A 363 31.71 -0.01 -27.59
C GLU A 363 30.44 -0.54 -28.27
N ARG A 364 30.26 -0.20 -29.55
CA ARG A 364 29.22 -0.83 -30.37
C ARG A 364 29.55 -2.30 -30.62
N ARG A 365 28.50 -3.11 -30.81
CA ARG A 365 28.62 -4.56 -31.04
C ARG A 365 29.46 -4.93 -32.28
N ASN A 366 29.57 -4.02 -33.25
CA ASN A 366 30.37 -4.18 -34.46
C ASN A 366 31.76 -3.52 -34.36
N GLY A 367 32.20 -3.09 -33.17
CA GLY A 367 33.50 -2.44 -32.94
C GLY A 367 33.64 -1.01 -33.48
N ARG A 368 32.63 -0.47 -34.18
CA ARG A 368 32.72 0.86 -34.82
C ARG A 368 32.29 1.99 -33.88
N GLY A 369 33.18 2.38 -32.98
CA GLY A 369 33.06 3.60 -32.16
C GLY A 369 32.12 3.49 -30.95
N PRO A 370 31.96 4.60 -30.20
CA PRO A 370 31.23 4.60 -28.93
C PRO A 370 29.70 4.52 -29.10
N VAL A 371 29.03 3.97 -28.09
CA VAL A 371 27.57 4.05 -27.95
C VAL A 371 27.14 5.41 -27.37
N GLY A 372 25.90 5.82 -27.64
CA GLY A 372 25.34 7.05 -27.06
C GLY A 372 25.20 6.96 -25.53
N GLU A 373 25.22 8.11 -24.87
CA GLU A 373 25.19 8.24 -23.41
C GLU A 373 23.99 7.53 -22.76
N ALA A 374 22.80 7.66 -23.35
CA ALA A 374 21.59 6.97 -22.87
C ALA A 374 21.71 5.43 -22.97
N THR A 375 22.37 4.92 -24.01
CA THR A 375 22.61 3.48 -24.19
C THR A 375 23.64 2.96 -23.20
N LEU A 376 24.72 3.72 -22.99
CA LEU A 376 25.73 3.41 -21.98
C LEU A 376 25.11 3.35 -20.58
N ALA A 377 24.32 4.36 -20.21
CA ALA A 377 23.61 4.41 -18.93
C ALA A 377 22.64 3.23 -18.74
N LEU A 378 21.93 2.82 -19.80
CA LEU A 378 21.06 1.65 -19.77
C LEU A 378 21.86 0.36 -19.55
N ARG A 379 22.98 0.16 -20.27
CA ARG A 379 23.84 -1.02 -20.12
C ARG A 379 24.37 -1.16 -18.70
N VAL A 380 24.95 -0.09 -18.15
CA VAL A 380 25.48 -0.07 -16.78
C VAL A 380 24.39 -0.41 -15.76
N ARG A 381 23.19 0.15 -15.93
CA ARG A 381 22.05 -0.13 -15.05
C ARG A 381 21.64 -1.60 -15.07
N LEU A 382 21.54 -2.22 -16.24
CA LEU A 382 21.14 -3.62 -16.38
C LEU A 382 22.20 -4.56 -15.78
N LEU A 383 23.48 -4.28 -16.00
CA LEU A 383 24.58 -5.06 -15.42
C LEU A 383 24.59 -4.96 -13.89
N ASN A 384 24.40 -3.76 -13.34
CA ASN A 384 24.30 -3.57 -11.90
C ASN A 384 23.09 -4.28 -11.29
N GLN A 385 21.98 -4.38 -12.03
CA GLN A 385 20.81 -5.18 -11.62
C GLN A 385 21.10 -6.67 -11.62
N MET A 386 21.83 -7.19 -12.62
CA MET A 386 22.22 -8.61 -12.66
C MET A 386 23.05 -9.00 -11.44
N VAL A 387 24.08 -8.21 -11.12
CA VAL A 387 24.92 -8.42 -9.92
C VAL A 387 24.07 -8.43 -8.65
N LYS A 388 23.11 -7.50 -8.54
CA LYS A 388 22.18 -7.45 -7.40
C LYS A 388 21.28 -8.68 -7.34
N THR A 389 20.73 -9.15 -8.45
CA THR A 389 19.87 -10.34 -8.51
C THR A 389 20.64 -11.59 -8.07
N LEU A 390 21.88 -11.75 -8.52
CA LEU A 390 22.76 -12.85 -8.15
C LEU A 390 23.06 -12.86 -6.64
N LEU A 391 23.42 -11.70 -6.09
CA LEU A 391 23.67 -11.54 -4.65
C LEU A 391 22.41 -11.82 -3.80
N LEU A 392 21.23 -11.39 -4.24
CA LEU A 392 19.95 -11.69 -3.56
C LEU A 392 19.56 -13.17 -3.60
N ARG A 393 20.07 -13.92 -4.58
CA ARG A 393 19.81 -15.35 -4.75
C ARG A 393 20.86 -16.24 -4.07
N GLY A 394 21.78 -15.64 -3.32
CA GLY A 394 22.83 -16.36 -2.58
C GLY A 394 23.99 -16.83 -3.45
N GLU A 395 24.09 -16.38 -4.70
CA GLU A 395 25.10 -16.79 -5.66
C GLU A 395 25.85 -15.56 -6.17
N PRO A 396 26.68 -14.90 -5.34
CA PRO A 396 27.44 -13.72 -5.72
C PRO A 396 28.47 -14.03 -6.81
N LEU A 397 28.83 -13.03 -7.62
CA LEU A 397 29.95 -13.20 -8.55
C LEU A 397 31.30 -13.20 -7.82
N GLU A 398 31.44 -12.51 -6.69
CA GLU A 398 32.75 -12.26 -6.02
C GLU A 398 33.73 -11.46 -6.91
N THR A 399 34.14 -12.00 -8.05
CA THR A 399 34.81 -11.30 -9.15
C THR A 399 34.08 -11.54 -10.49
N PRO A 400 34.23 -10.66 -11.49
CA PRO A 400 33.52 -10.82 -12.77
C PRO A 400 33.85 -12.13 -13.51
N ASP A 401 35.08 -12.64 -13.37
CA ASP A 401 35.57 -13.79 -14.11
C ASP A 401 35.03 -15.14 -13.58
N THR A 402 34.35 -15.16 -12.43
CA THR A 402 33.65 -16.35 -11.89
C THR A 402 32.32 -16.65 -12.58
N LEU A 403 31.87 -15.77 -13.50
CA LEU A 403 30.60 -15.97 -14.21
C LEU A 403 30.59 -17.38 -14.83
N ARG A 404 29.59 -18.17 -14.44
CA ARG A 404 29.42 -19.58 -14.78
C ARG A 404 27.97 -19.87 -15.12
N GLU A 405 27.71 -21.09 -15.57
CA GLU A 405 26.40 -21.55 -16.01
C GLU A 405 25.27 -21.38 -14.97
N THR A 406 25.55 -21.62 -13.68
CA THR A 406 24.53 -21.46 -12.61
C THR A 406 24.01 -20.02 -12.52
N HIS A 407 24.88 -19.03 -12.66
CA HIS A 407 24.51 -17.61 -12.66
C HIS A 407 23.58 -17.28 -13.84
N ILE A 408 23.83 -17.85 -15.02
CA ILE A 408 23.01 -17.66 -16.21
C ILE A 408 21.59 -18.22 -15.98
N ASN A 409 21.49 -19.41 -15.40
CA ASN A 409 20.20 -20.04 -15.10
C ASN A 409 19.36 -19.23 -14.12
N ILE A 410 19.99 -18.74 -13.05
CA ILE A 410 19.33 -17.91 -12.04
C ILE A 410 18.76 -16.63 -12.66
N LEU A 411 19.53 -15.97 -13.53
CA LEU A 411 19.12 -14.73 -14.18
C LEU A 411 17.98 -14.97 -15.19
N LEU A 412 18.09 -15.99 -16.05
CA LEU A 412 17.07 -16.31 -17.05
C LEU A 412 15.75 -16.74 -16.40
N ALA A 413 15.79 -17.61 -15.39
CA ALA A 413 14.61 -18.03 -14.64
C ALA A 413 13.94 -16.85 -13.94
N HIS A 414 14.74 -15.96 -13.33
CA HIS A 414 14.22 -14.75 -12.70
C HIS A 414 13.48 -13.84 -13.70
N TRP A 415 14.02 -13.63 -14.90
CA TRP A 415 13.39 -12.75 -15.89
C TRP A 415 12.16 -13.36 -16.56
N HIS A 416 12.10 -14.68 -16.70
CA HIS A 416 10.94 -15.38 -17.28
C HIS A 416 9.76 -15.47 -16.28
N GLY A 417 10.04 -15.78 -15.00
CA GLY A 417 9.00 -15.99 -13.98
C GLY A 417 8.52 -14.72 -13.27
N SER A 418 9.11 -13.55 -13.53
CA SER A 418 8.74 -12.32 -12.83
C SER A 418 7.54 -11.61 -13.49
N ALA A 419 6.41 -11.54 -12.77
CA ALA A 419 5.18 -10.88 -13.22
C ALA A 419 5.32 -9.39 -13.62
N GLY A 420 6.44 -8.75 -13.24
CA GLY A 420 6.75 -7.36 -13.57
C GLY A 420 7.64 -7.13 -14.80
N ILE A 421 8.18 -8.19 -15.43
CA ILE A 421 9.12 -8.07 -16.55
C ILE A 421 8.40 -8.47 -17.84
N THR A 422 8.34 -7.54 -18.82
CA THR A 422 7.77 -7.85 -20.13
C THR A 422 8.71 -8.73 -20.95
N VAL A 423 8.17 -9.53 -21.88
CA VAL A 423 8.96 -10.38 -22.80
C VAL A 423 10.03 -9.56 -23.56
N ALA A 424 9.69 -8.33 -23.96
CA ALA A 424 10.63 -7.43 -24.60
C ALA A 424 11.79 -6.99 -23.67
N SER A 425 11.51 -6.78 -22.38
CA SER A 425 12.53 -6.42 -21.39
C SER A 425 13.44 -7.61 -21.06
N ALA A 426 12.84 -8.80 -20.89
CA ALA A 426 13.58 -10.04 -20.69
C ALA A 426 14.53 -10.35 -21.88
N ARG A 427 14.08 -10.07 -23.10
CA ARG A 427 14.94 -10.14 -24.30
C ARG A 427 16.15 -9.22 -24.21
N ASN A 428 15.95 -7.96 -23.81
CA ASN A 428 17.04 -7.00 -23.67
C ASN A 428 18.02 -7.42 -22.57
N HIS A 429 17.52 -8.01 -21.47
CA HIS A 429 18.34 -8.57 -20.40
C HIS A 429 19.17 -9.77 -20.86
N ALA A 430 18.58 -10.70 -21.61
CA ALA A 430 19.31 -11.84 -22.19
C ALA A 430 20.39 -11.38 -23.19
N GLN A 431 20.10 -10.35 -24.00
CA GLN A 431 21.06 -9.77 -24.94
C GLN A 431 22.26 -9.15 -24.25
N ILE A 432 22.05 -8.35 -23.19
CA ILE A 432 23.16 -7.74 -22.45
C ILE A 432 23.95 -8.79 -21.65
N LEU A 433 23.30 -9.85 -21.16
CA LEU A 433 23.99 -10.97 -20.50
C LEU A 433 24.88 -11.73 -21.47
N ALA A 434 24.41 -12.03 -22.68
CA ALA A 434 25.24 -12.66 -23.70
C ALA A 434 26.43 -11.75 -24.08
N GLN A 435 26.20 -10.44 -24.19
CA GLN A 435 27.25 -9.48 -24.48
C GLN A 435 28.26 -9.34 -23.32
N LEU A 436 27.80 -9.43 -22.07
CA LEU A 436 28.66 -9.48 -20.90
C LEU A 436 29.59 -10.70 -20.96
N CYS A 437 29.07 -11.87 -21.33
CA CYS A 437 29.89 -13.08 -21.48
C CYS A 437 31.01 -12.88 -22.52
N GLU A 438 30.71 -12.22 -23.64
CA GLU A 438 31.73 -11.84 -24.63
C GLU A 438 32.75 -10.85 -24.05
N TRP A 439 32.31 -9.83 -23.31
CA TRP A 439 33.21 -8.87 -22.66
C TRP A 439 34.09 -9.46 -21.56
N LEU A 440 33.72 -10.60 -21.01
CA LEU A 440 34.50 -11.35 -20.02
C LEU A 440 35.34 -12.48 -20.65
N ASP A 441 35.46 -12.50 -21.98
CA ASP A 441 36.22 -13.52 -22.72
C ASP A 441 35.68 -14.95 -22.51
N LYS A 442 34.35 -15.09 -22.36
CA LYS A 442 33.63 -16.37 -22.15
C LYS A 442 32.60 -16.63 -23.27
N PRO A 443 33.02 -16.93 -24.51
CA PRO A 443 32.12 -17.09 -25.66
C PRO A 443 31.15 -18.27 -25.52
N ASP A 444 31.57 -19.37 -24.88
CA ASP A 444 30.72 -20.56 -24.69
C ASP A 444 29.49 -20.25 -23.85
N LEU A 445 29.66 -19.43 -22.80
CA LEU A 445 28.56 -18.94 -21.98
C LEU A 445 27.64 -18.00 -22.75
N ALA A 446 28.17 -17.20 -23.69
CA ALA A 446 27.36 -16.35 -24.55
C ALA A 446 26.46 -17.20 -25.48
N CYS A 447 26.97 -18.32 -25.99
CA CYS A 447 26.20 -19.29 -26.76
C CYS A 447 25.10 -19.94 -25.90
N LEU A 448 25.44 -20.36 -24.68
CA LEU A 448 24.49 -20.95 -23.73
C LEU A 448 23.32 -20.02 -23.40
N VAL A 449 23.59 -18.74 -23.16
CA VAL A 449 22.54 -17.72 -22.90
C VAL A 449 21.57 -17.63 -24.08
N ARG A 450 22.08 -17.61 -25.31
CA ARG A 450 21.27 -17.51 -26.54
C ARG A 450 20.41 -18.75 -26.73
N GLU A 451 20.98 -19.93 -26.56
CA GLU A 451 20.27 -21.21 -26.67
C GLU A 451 19.12 -21.30 -25.66
N ARG A 452 19.41 -21.05 -24.38
CA ARG A 452 18.41 -21.13 -23.30
C ARG A 452 17.31 -20.08 -23.44
N TRP A 453 17.65 -18.86 -23.83
CA TRP A 453 16.66 -17.83 -24.14
C TRP A 453 15.77 -18.21 -25.32
N GLN A 454 16.32 -18.85 -26.35
CA GLN A 454 15.55 -19.28 -27.52
C GLN A 454 14.53 -20.36 -27.15
N LYS A 455 14.91 -21.34 -26.32
CA LYS A 455 13.98 -22.37 -25.77
C LYS A 455 12.84 -21.75 -24.97
N LEU A 456 13.13 -20.74 -24.13
CA LEU A 456 12.12 -19.98 -23.37
C LEU A 456 11.20 -19.11 -24.25
N LYS A 457 11.65 -18.74 -25.45
CA LYS A 457 10.91 -17.89 -26.41
C LYS A 457 9.99 -18.69 -27.33
N THR A 458 10.36 -19.91 -27.70
CA THR A 458 9.56 -20.79 -28.58
C THR A 458 8.35 -21.38 -27.89
N GLY A 459 8.16 -21.12 -26.61
CA GLY A 459 6.94 -21.51 -25.90
C GLY A 459 6.78 -23.02 -25.80
N GLU A 460 7.88 -23.79 -25.74
CA GLU A 460 7.80 -25.06 -25.03
C GLU A 460 7.37 -24.70 -23.61
N PRO A 461 6.11 -25.01 -23.28
CA PRO A 461 5.61 -24.64 -21.99
C PRO A 461 6.37 -25.53 -21.02
N ASN A 462 7.09 -24.92 -20.07
CA ASN A 462 7.13 -25.56 -18.77
C ASN A 462 5.78 -25.30 -18.09
N ALA A 463 4.71 -25.78 -18.74
CA ALA A 463 3.48 -26.12 -18.06
C ALA A 463 3.82 -27.44 -17.42
N LEU A 464 4.05 -27.42 -16.11
CA LEU A 464 3.91 -28.65 -15.37
C LEU A 464 2.47 -29.13 -15.67
N PRO A 465 2.27 -30.32 -16.26
CA PRO A 465 0.94 -30.90 -16.33
C PRO A 465 0.34 -30.89 -14.93
N CYS A 466 -0.99 -30.81 -14.82
CA CYS A 466 -1.67 -31.00 -13.54
C CYS A 466 -1.01 -32.22 -12.87
N PRO A 467 -0.36 -32.04 -11.71
CA PRO A 467 0.49 -33.07 -11.11
C PRO A 467 -0.29 -34.32 -10.71
N LEU A 468 -1.63 -34.26 -10.76
CA LEU A 468 -2.54 -35.37 -10.55
C LEU A 468 -3.34 -35.66 -11.81
N ALA A 469 -3.66 -36.94 -12.02
CA ALA A 469 -4.65 -37.36 -13.00
C ALA A 469 -6.05 -36.84 -12.59
N ALA A 470 -6.94 -36.64 -13.58
CA ALA A 470 -8.23 -35.98 -13.36
C ALA A 470 -9.16 -36.78 -12.42
N ASP A 471 -9.12 -38.11 -12.52
CA ASP A 471 -9.81 -39.06 -11.66
C ASP A 471 -9.31 -39.01 -10.22
N GLU A 472 -7.99 -38.93 -10.02
CA GLU A 472 -7.38 -38.81 -8.69
C GLU A 472 -7.75 -37.49 -8.01
N LEU A 473 -7.69 -36.38 -8.73
CA LEU A 473 -8.12 -35.07 -8.23
C LEU A 473 -9.61 -35.09 -7.85
N GLN A 474 -10.45 -35.71 -8.68
CA GLN A 474 -11.88 -35.81 -8.42
C GLN A 474 -12.17 -36.68 -7.20
N ALA A 475 -11.44 -37.78 -7.00
CA ALA A 475 -11.56 -38.64 -5.82
C ALA A 475 -11.18 -37.91 -4.52
N ARG A 476 -10.05 -37.16 -4.52
CA ARG A 476 -9.61 -36.36 -3.36
C ARG A 476 -10.62 -35.27 -3.00
N LEU A 477 -11.17 -34.56 -3.99
CA LEU A 477 -12.21 -33.55 -3.77
C LEU A 477 -13.54 -34.18 -3.30
N ALA A 478 -13.90 -35.37 -3.79
CA ALA A 478 -15.06 -36.12 -3.32
C ALA A 478 -14.91 -36.55 -1.86
N ALA A 479 -13.71 -36.97 -1.43
CA ALA A 479 -13.43 -37.30 -0.04
C ALA A 479 -13.58 -36.09 0.90
N ILE A 480 -13.09 -34.92 0.49
CA ILE A 480 -13.33 -33.68 1.24
C ILE A 480 -14.83 -33.39 1.31
N ARG A 481 -15.54 -33.48 0.18
CA ARG A 481 -16.97 -33.19 0.08
C ARG A 481 -17.83 -34.09 0.97
N ALA A 482 -17.46 -35.35 1.11
CA ALA A 482 -18.15 -36.29 1.99
C ALA A 482 -18.07 -35.90 3.48
N GLN A 483 -16.98 -35.24 3.89
CA GLN A 483 -16.80 -34.78 5.28
C GLN A 483 -17.25 -33.33 5.50
N ASP A 484 -17.06 -32.48 4.50
CA ASP A 484 -17.31 -31.04 4.58
C ASP A 484 -17.69 -30.47 3.21
N PRO A 485 -18.98 -30.50 2.85
CA PRO A 485 -19.43 -30.06 1.54
C PRO A 485 -19.19 -28.55 1.31
N ARG A 486 -19.25 -27.74 2.38
CA ARG A 486 -18.98 -26.28 2.32
C ARG A 486 -17.51 -26.01 2.06
N ALA A 487 -16.61 -26.73 2.73
CA ALA A 487 -15.17 -26.60 2.48
C ALA A 487 -14.80 -27.05 1.06
N ALA A 488 -15.37 -28.17 0.59
CA ALA A 488 -15.15 -28.64 -0.78
C ALA A 488 -15.61 -27.61 -1.83
N ALA A 489 -16.81 -27.04 -1.67
CA ALA A 489 -17.33 -26.01 -2.56
C ALA A 489 -16.41 -24.76 -2.59
N GLN A 490 -15.88 -24.35 -1.43
CA GLN A 490 -14.93 -23.23 -1.38
C GLN A 490 -13.62 -23.54 -2.12
N ILE A 491 -13.06 -24.74 -1.95
CA ILE A 491 -11.83 -25.15 -2.63
C ILE A 491 -12.02 -25.18 -4.15
N GLU A 492 -13.16 -25.68 -4.62
CA GLU A 492 -13.49 -25.67 -6.05
C GLU A 492 -13.70 -24.26 -6.60
N LEU A 493 -14.30 -23.34 -5.84
CA LEU A 493 -14.40 -21.93 -6.22
C LEU A 493 -13.02 -21.27 -6.39
N VAL A 494 -12.06 -21.60 -5.52
CA VAL A 494 -10.67 -21.12 -5.64
C VAL A 494 -10.00 -21.72 -6.89
N ARG A 495 -10.12 -23.04 -7.07
CA ARG A 495 -9.47 -23.78 -8.16
C ARG A 495 -10.01 -23.44 -9.54
N VAL A 496 -11.34 -23.39 -9.69
CA VAL A 496 -12.02 -23.25 -10.98
C VAL A 496 -12.27 -21.79 -11.34
N LEU A 497 -12.58 -20.93 -10.35
CA LEU A 497 -12.87 -19.52 -10.61
C LEU A 497 -11.68 -18.58 -10.33
N GLY A 498 -10.61 -19.09 -9.71
CA GLY A 498 -9.45 -18.27 -9.34
C GLY A 498 -9.73 -17.24 -8.24
N LEU A 499 -10.73 -17.50 -7.39
CA LEU A 499 -10.98 -16.67 -6.20
C LEU A 499 -9.89 -16.87 -5.16
N THR A 500 -9.69 -15.89 -4.28
CA THR A 500 -8.95 -16.13 -3.02
C THR A 500 -9.83 -16.91 -2.04
N HIS A 501 -9.23 -17.66 -1.11
CA HIS A 501 -10.01 -18.34 -0.07
C HIS A 501 -10.91 -17.37 0.73
N PRO A 502 -10.46 -16.17 1.14
CA PRO A 502 -11.34 -15.20 1.79
C PRO A 502 -12.47 -14.68 0.88
N GLN A 503 -12.21 -14.46 -0.41
CA GLN A 503 -13.25 -14.08 -1.38
C GLN A 503 -14.33 -15.16 -1.49
N ALA A 504 -13.92 -16.43 -1.61
CA ALA A 504 -14.83 -17.56 -1.71
C ALA A 504 -15.60 -17.80 -0.40
N ALA A 505 -14.95 -17.64 0.76
CA ALA A 505 -15.57 -17.80 2.07
C ALA A 505 -16.67 -16.77 2.36
N CYS A 506 -16.45 -15.51 2.00
CA CYS A 506 -17.43 -14.42 2.17
C CYS A 506 -18.38 -14.25 0.97
N LEU A 507 -18.34 -15.17 0.01
CA LEU A 507 -19.21 -15.12 -1.15
C LEU A 507 -20.64 -15.46 -0.75
N GLN A 508 -21.60 -14.65 -1.19
CA GLN A 508 -23.03 -14.97 -1.18
C GLN A 508 -23.42 -15.45 -2.58
N PRO A 509 -23.22 -16.73 -2.92
CA PRO A 509 -23.22 -17.17 -4.32
C PRO A 509 -24.58 -16.94 -4.99
N ALA A 510 -25.71 -17.16 -4.28
CA ALA A 510 -27.05 -16.94 -4.81
C ALA A 510 -27.36 -15.47 -5.13
N LEU A 511 -26.82 -14.54 -4.35
CA LEU A 511 -27.02 -13.09 -4.55
C LEU A 511 -26.02 -12.48 -5.52
N MET A 512 -24.86 -13.10 -5.72
CA MET A 512 -23.74 -12.52 -6.44
C MET A 512 -23.51 -13.12 -7.81
N TYR A 513 -24.14 -14.26 -8.12
CA TYR A 513 -24.12 -14.88 -9.43
C TYR A 513 -25.44 -14.63 -10.16
N GLN A 514 -25.41 -13.78 -11.19
CA GLN A 514 -26.56 -13.45 -12.04
C GLN A 514 -26.09 -13.15 -13.46
N ASP A 515 -26.91 -13.45 -14.47
CA ASP A 515 -26.63 -13.11 -15.88
C ASP A 515 -25.25 -13.57 -16.38
N SER A 516 -24.83 -14.79 -16.00
CA SER A 516 -23.49 -15.34 -16.31
C SER A 516 -22.30 -14.53 -15.76
N HIS A 517 -22.56 -13.68 -14.77
CA HIS A 517 -21.55 -12.89 -14.07
C HIS A 517 -21.54 -13.22 -12.58
N LEU A 518 -20.33 -13.42 -12.04
CA LEU A 518 -20.11 -13.48 -10.60
C LEU A 518 -19.47 -12.18 -10.13
N ASP A 519 -20.15 -11.45 -9.26
CA ASP A 519 -19.70 -10.18 -8.72
C ASP A 519 -19.19 -10.32 -7.27
N VAL A 520 -17.88 -10.14 -7.07
CA VAL A 520 -17.22 -10.28 -5.76
C VAL A 520 -16.92 -8.91 -5.15
N LEU A 521 -17.49 -8.66 -3.97
CA LEU A 521 -17.33 -7.40 -3.23
C LEU A 521 -16.27 -7.45 -2.14
N PHE A 522 -15.96 -8.64 -1.62
CA PHE A 522 -14.99 -8.86 -0.57
C PHE A 522 -13.57 -8.90 -1.17
N GLU A 523 -12.58 -8.34 -0.46
CA GLU A 523 -11.20 -8.14 -0.96
C GLU A 523 -11.07 -7.41 -2.31
N ALA A 524 -12.10 -6.68 -2.75
CA ALA A 524 -12.05 -5.89 -3.98
C ALA A 524 -11.28 -4.56 -3.77
N PRO A 525 -10.66 -3.99 -4.84
CA PRO A 525 -10.07 -2.66 -4.77
C PRO A 525 -11.07 -1.59 -4.30
N LYS A 526 -10.59 -0.55 -3.59
CA LYS A 526 -11.46 0.44 -2.94
C LYS A 526 -12.43 1.08 -3.94
N GLY A 527 -13.73 0.89 -3.72
CA GLY A 527 -14.80 1.45 -4.55
C GLY A 527 -14.98 0.72 -5.88
N GLN A 528 -14.54 -0.53 -5.95
CA GLN A 528 -14.72 -1.43 -7.09
C GLN A 528 -15.43 -2.71 -6.64
N VAL A 529 -15.99 -3.43 -7.62
CA VAL A 529 -16.46 -4.81 -7.53
C VAL A 529 -15.68 -5.60 -8.58
N LEU A 530 -15.30 -6.83 -8.27
CA LEU A 530 -14.64 -7.73 -9.21
C LEU A 530 -15.70 -8.56 -9.92
N ARG A 531 -15.82 -8.40 -11.24
CA ARG A 531 -16.74 -9.18 -12.07
C ARG A 531 -15.99 -10.30 -12.79
N PHE A 532 -16.42 -11.53 -12.59
CA PHE A 532 -15.92 -12.71 -13.29
C PHE A 532 -16.95 -13.13 -14.35
N ASP A 533 -16.49 -13.30 -15.59
CA ASP A 533 -17.31 -13.82 -16.69
C ASP A 533 -17.36 -15.35 -16.60
N ILE A 534 -18.53 -15.92 -16.33
CA ILE A 534 -18.72 -17.37 -16.21
C ILE A 534 -19.09 -17.92 -17.58
N ARG A 535 -18.22 -18.77 -18.15
CA ARG A 535 -18.29 -19.18 -19.55
C ARG A 535 -18.46 -20.69 -19.73
N THR A 536 -17.84 -21.50 -18.88
CA THR A 536 -17.80 -22.97 -19.04
C THR A 536 -18.80 -23.67 -18.13
N ASP A 537 -19.21 -24.89 -18.50
CA ASP A 537 -20.12 -25.69 -17.68
C ASP A 537 -19.51 -26.08 -16.34
N ALA A 538 -18.18 -26.30 -16.30
CA ALA A 538 -17.45 -26.55 -15.06
C ALA A 538 -17.56 -25.37 -14.09
N GLN A 539 -17.42 -24.13 -14.57
CA GLN A 539 -17.55 -22.92 -13.74
C GLN A 539 -18.98 -22.75 -13.21
N ARG A 540 -19.99 -23.03 -14.06
CA ARG A 540 -21.41 -23.01 -13.67
C ARG A 540 -21.70 -24.08 -12.61
N ALA A 541 -21.22 -25.30 -12.79
CA ALA A 541 -21.45 -26.42 -11.88
C ALA A 541 -20.90 -26.14 -10.47
N VAL A 542 -19.70 -25.56 -10.36
CA VAL A 542 -19.12 -25.18 -9.06
C VAL A 542 -19.95 -24.10 -8.36
N LEU A 543 -20.49 -23.13 -9.11
CA LEU A 543 -21.37 -22.10 -8.54
C LEU A 543 -22.72 -22.66 -8.09
N THR A 544 -23.34 -23.53 -8.88
CA THR A 544 -24.59 -24.23 -8.49
C THR A 544 -24.37 -25.02 -7.21
N GLN A 545 -23.30 -25.80 -7.13
CA GLN A 545 -22.95 -26.53 -5.91
C GLN A 545 -22.75 -25.61 -4.71
N ALA A 546 -22.08 -24.46 -4.89
CA ALA A 546 -21.89 -23.50 -3.81
C ALA A 546 -23.23 -22.90 -3.33
N ILE A 547 -24.18 -22.68 -4.23
CA ILE A 547 -25.55 -22.23 -3.89
C ILE A 547 -26.28 -23.30 -3.08
N ASP A 548 -26.28 -24.54 -3.58
CA ASP A 548 -26.99 -25.67 -2.94
C ASP A 548 -26.48 -25.94 -1.52
N VAL A 549 -25.16 -25.90 -1.34
CA VAL A 549 -24.51 -26.17 -0.06
C VAL A 549 -24.69 -25.03 0.95
N VAL A 550 -24.87 -23.78 0.47
CA VAL A 550 -25.22 -22.66 1.35
C VAL A 550 -26.68 -22.75 1.79
N GLY A 551 -27.59 -23.07 0.86
CA GLY A 551 -29.03 -23.25 1.10
C GLY A 551 -29.80 -21.97 1.41
N ASP A 552 -29.20 -21.03 2.16
CA ASP A 552 -29.74 -19.69 2.43
C ASP A 552 -29.35 -18.71 1.31
N PRO A 553 -30.31 -18.10 0.60
CA PRO A 553 -30.02 -17.10 -0.43
C PRO A 553 -29.15 -15.93 0.05
N GLN A 554 -29.25 -15.54 1.32
CA GLN A 554 -28.43 -14.47 1.92
C GLN A 554 -27.16 -14.99 2.61
N GLY A 555 -27.02 -16.31 2.71
CA GLY A 555 -25.92 -16.97 3.39
C GLY A 555 -24.59 -16.85 2.63
N THR A 556 -23.50 -16.97 3.38
CA THR A 556 -22.15 -17.12 2.83
C THR A 556 -21.65 -18.55 2.96
N LEU A 557 -20.59 -18.90 2.22
CA LEU A 557 -19.90 -20.19 2.37
C LEU A 557 -19.44 -20.39 3.83
N CYS A 558 -18.79 -19.35 4.39
CA CYS A 558 -18.51 -19.25 5.82
C CYS A 558 -19.82 -19.07 6.61
N PRO A 559 -20.17 -19.95 7.56
CA PRO A 559 -21.35 -19.79 8.39
C PRO A 559 -21.28 -18.52 9.25
N ALA A 560 -22.41 -17.83 9.43
CA ALA A 560 -22.47 -16.54 10.14
C ALA A 560 -21.98 -16.60 11.60
N GLN A 561 -22.13 -17.74 12.27
CA GLN A 561 -21.69 -17.96 13.65
C GLN A 561 -20.21 -18.37 13.75
N THR A 562 -19.54 -18.61 12.62
CA THR A 562 -18.14 -19.02 12.57
C THR A 562 -17.27 -17.83 12.18
N PRO A 563 -16.27 -17.44 13.00
CA PRO A 563 -15.28 -16.46 12.58
C PRO A 563 -14.59 -16.90 11.29
N LEU A 564 -14.41 -15.98 10.34
CA LEU A 564 -13.78 -16.28 9.05
C LEU A 564 -12.42 -16.97 9.21
N SER A 565 -11.63 -16.60 10.22
CA SER A 565 -10.34 -17.25 10.51
C SER A 565 -10.48 -18.73 10.87
N ALA A 566 -11.44 -19.09 11.72
CA ALA A 566 -11.72 -20.47 12.12
C ALA A 566 -12.26 -21.28 10.95
N TRP A 567 -13.11 -20.66 10.12
CA TRP A 567 -13.61 -21.27 8.89
C TRP A 567 -12.48 -21.55 7.89
N LEU A 568 -11.61 -20.58 7.63
CA LEU A 568 -10.46 -20.77 6.73
C LEU A 568 -9.50 -21.83 7.25
N ALA A 569 -9.22 -21.85 8.56
CA ALA A 569 -8.39 -22.89 9.17
C ALA A 569 -8.97 -24.29 8.94
N ARG A 570 -10.30 -24.44 9.11
CA ARG A 570 -11.01 -25.69 8.82
C ARG A 570 -10.92 -26.09 7.34
N VAL A 571 -11.04 -25.14 6.41
CA VAL A 571 -10.88 -25.39 4.97
C VAL A 571 -9.45 -25.85 4.65
N TYR A 572 -8.43 -25.15 5.16
CA TYR A 572 -7.03 -25.55 4.97
C TYR A 572 -6.68 -26.88 5.64
N GLN A 573 -7.33 -27.20 6.76
CA GLN A 573 -7.19 -28.49 7.41
C GLN A 573 -7.77 -29.59 6.54
N ARG A 574 -8.98 -29.43 6.01
CA ARG A 574 -9.59 -30.40 5.08
C ARG A 574 -8.78 -30.57 3.80
N LEU A 575 -8.24 -29.47 3.27
CA LEU A 575 -7.36 -29.48 2.09
C LEU A 575 -6.11 -30.34 2.32
N ARG A 576 -5.47 -30.22 3.48
CA ARG A 576 -4.25 -30.96 3.84
C ARG A 576 -4.51 -32.38 4.31
N ASP A 577 -5.39 -32.55 5.30
CA ASP A 577 -5.61 -33.83 5.99
C ASP A 577 -6.37 -34.82 5.12
N VAL A 578 -7.33 -34.34 4.33
CA VAL A 578 -8.23 -35.19 3.51
C VAL A 578 -7.85 -35.10 2.04
N GLY A 579 -7.65 -33.88 1.53
CA GLY A 579 -7.28 -33.65 0.13
C GLY A 579 -5.84 -34.02 -0.20
N ARG A 580 -4.95 -34.09 0.79
CA ARG A 580 -3.50 -34.25 0.59
C ARG A 580 -2.98 -33.20 -0.39
N ILE A 581 -3.43 -31.94 -0.24
CA ILE A 581 -3.05 -30.79 -1.08
C ILE A 581 -2.39 -29.75 -0.18
N ASP A 582 -1.38 -29.03 -0.69
CA ASP A 582 -0.56 -28.06 0.07
C ASP A 582 0.23 -28.69 1.24
N ILE A 583 0.72 -29.92 1.07
CA ILE A 583 1.66 -30.59 1.99
C ILE A 583 2.96 -30.97 1.26
N PRO A 584 4.10 -31.12 1.97
CA PRO A 584 5.37 -31.48 1.33
C PRO A 584 5.28 -32.78 0.53
N GLY A 585 5.71 -32.74 -0.74
CA GLY A 585 5.69 -33.91 -1.64
C GLY A 585 4.37 -34.14 -2.38
N GLU A 586 3.34 -33.34 -2.08
CA GLU A 586 2.05 -33.35 -2.77
C GLU A 586 1.83 -32.01 -3.50
N PRO A 587 0.91 -31.96 -4.48
CA PRO A 587 0.68 -30.73 -5.23
C PRO A 587 0.03 -29.63 -4.42
N THR A 588 0.33 -28.40 -4.81
CA THR A 588 -0.30 -27.20 -4.27
C THR A 588 -1.64 -26.91 -4.95
N LEU A 589 -2.54 -26.21 -4.27
CA LEU A 589 -3.82 -25.82 -4.86
C LEU A 589 -3.62 -24.88 -6.08
N LEU A 590 -2.51 -24.13 -6.11
CA LEU A 590 -2.13 -23.28 -7.24
C LEU A 590 -1.74 -24.10 -8.47
N GLU A 591 -1.02 -25.21 -8.29
CA GLU A 591 -0.66 -26.14 -9.37
C GLU A 591 -1.87 -26.91 -9.91
N LEU A 592 -2.94 -27.02 -9.11
CA LEU A 592 -4.21 -27.64 -9.49
C LEU A 592 -5.23 -26.65 -10.07
N GLN A 593 -4.89 -25.36 -10.19
CA GLN A 593 -5.80 -24.33 -10.69
C GLN A 593 -6.20 -24.59 -12.14
N ALA A 594 -7.49 -24.43 -12.45
CA ALA A 594 -8.01 -24.68 -13.79
C ALA A 594 -7.41 -23.70 -14.82
N MET A 595 -6.97 -24.22 -15.96
CA MET A 595 -6.34 -23.44 -17.03
C MET A 595 -7.28 -22.38 -17.62
N ASP A 596 -8.59 -22.62 -17.57
CA ASP A 596 -9.65 -21.74 -18.06
C ASP A 596 -10.22 -20.81 -16.98
N ALA A 597 -9.57 -20.70 -15.81
CA ALA A 597 -10.05 -19.84 -14.73
C ALA A 597 -10.25 -18.38 -15.20
N PRO A 598 -11.44 -17.78 -14.93
CA PRO A 598 -11.79 -16.45 -15.42
C PRO A 598 -10.94 -15.36 -14.77
N ARG A 599 -10.47 -14.41 -15.59
CA ARG A 599 -9.77 -13.21 -15.08
C ARG A 599 -10.79 -12.12 -14.74
N PRO A 600 -10.81 -11.59 -13.50
CA PRO A 600 -11.81 -10.61 -13.11
C PRO A 600 -11.58 -9.25 -13.76
N ARG A 601 -12.68 -8.53 -14.01
CA ARG A 601 -12.69 -7.13 -14.41
C ARG A 601 -13.11 -6.27 -13.23
N SER A 602 -12.42 -5.16 -13.02
CA SER A 602 -12.78 -4.19 -11.98
C SER A 602 -13.84 -3.22 -12.50
N ILE A 603 -15.01 -3.21 -11.87
CA ILE A 603 -16.09 -2.27 -12.18
C ILE A 603 -16.31 -1.28 -11.02
N PRO A 604 -16.63 0.01 -11.28
CA PRO A 604 -16.95 0.96 -10.22
C PRO A 604 -18.16 0.51 -9.40
N ARG A 605 -18.02 0.45 -8.06
CA ARG A 605 -19.09 -0.01 -7.15
C ARG A 605 -20.39 0.80 -7.29
N GLU A 606 -20.29 2.08 -7.56
CA GLU A 606 -21.44 2.96 -7.79
C GLU A 606 -22.22 2.58 -9.06
N ALA A 607 -21.52 2.32 -10.16
CA ALA A 607 -22.14 1.84 -11.40
C ALA A 607 -22.77 0.44 -11.20
N TRP A 608 -22.10 -0.42 -10.44
CA TRP A 608 -22.63 -1.73 -10.07
C TRP A 608 -23.90 -1.63 -9.21
N LEU A 609 -23.94 -0.73 -8.21
CA LEU A 609 -25.11 -0.49 -7.37
C LEU A 609 -26.29 0.05 -8.20
N LEU A 610 -26.05 1.02 -9.08
CA LEU A 610 -27.08 1.57 -9.96
C LEU A 610 -27.66 0.49 -10.89
N HIS A 611 -26.79 -0.37 -11.46
CA HIS A 611 -27.22 -1.51 -12.26
C HIS A 611 -28.06 -2.50 -11.45
N ARG A 612 -27.61 -2.85 -10.23
CA ARG A 612 -28.30 -3.79 -9.34
C ARG A 612 -29.64 -3.26 -8.82
N SER A 613 -29.80 -1.94 -8.77
CA SER A 613 -31.07 -1.27 -8.43
C SER A 613 -31.98 -1.03 -9.64
N GLY A 614 -31.64 -1.53 -10.84
CA GLY A 614 -32.44 -1.33 -12.05
C GLY A 614 -32.40 0.09 -12.61
N LEU A 615 -31.50 0.95 -12.13
CA LEU A 615 -31.40 2.37 -12.46
C LEU A 615 -30.32 2.66 -13.50
N ALA A 616 -30.11 1.74 -14.46
CA ALA A 616 -29.07 1.91 -15.46
C ALA A 616 -29.28 3.20 -16.27
N GLU A 617 -28.34 4.16 -16.15
CA GLU A 617 -28.24 5.28 -17.09
C GLU A 617 -28.09 4.69 -18.50
N THR A 618 -29.10 4.92 -19.35
CA THR A 618 -28.92 4.81 -20.79
C THR A 618 -27.76 5.73 -21.18
N SER A 619 -26.77 5.17 -21.89
CA SER A 619 -25.53 5.81 -22.35
C SER A 619 -25.59 7.34 -22.44
N PRO A 620 -24.59 8.09 -21.93
CA PRO A 620 -24.58 9.53 -22.13
C PRO A 620 -24.46 9.80 -23.64
N LYS A 621 -25.57 10.25 -24.25
CA LYS A 621 -25.58 10.84 -25.59
C LYS A 621 -24.47 11.88 -25.63
N ARG A 622 -23.49 11.68 -26.52
CA ARG A 622 -22.47 12.66 -26.89
C ARG A 622 -23.16 14.02 -27.07
N HIS A 623 -23.05 14.90 -26.08
CA HIS A 623 -23.45 16.29 -26.24
C HIS A 623 -22.37 16.97 -27.08
N CYS A 624 -22.57 16.93 -28.39
CA CYS A 624 -21.95 17.84 -29.33
C CYS A 624 -22.39 19.27 -28.97
N TYR A 625 -21.59 19.98 -28.17
CA TYR A 625 -21.68 21.44 -28.16
C TYR A 625 -21.06 21.97 -29.45
N ARG A 626 -21.89 22.14 -30.48
CA ARG A 626 -21.65 23.14 -31.52
C ARG A 626 -21.90 24.51 -30.87
N PHE A 627 -20.84 25.28 -30.67
CA PHE A 627 -20.97 26.74 -30.62
C PHE A 627 -20.83 27.24 -32.06
N ARG A 628 -21.94 27.77 -32.62
CA ARG A 628 -21.89 28.69 -33.75
C ARG A 628 -21.25 30.01 -33.28
N ALA A 629 -20.64 30.66 -34.26
CA ALA A 629 -19.80 31.87 -34.24
C ALA A 629 -20.10 32.91 -33.15
#